data_AF-A0A529HT50-F1
#
_entry.id   AF-A0A529HT50-F1
#
_cell.length_a   1.000
_cell.length_b   1.000
_cell.length_c   1.000
_cell.angle_alpha   90.00
_cell.angle_beta   90.00
_cell.angle_gamma   90.00
#
_symmetry.space_group_name_H-M   'P 1'
#
loop_
_entity.id
_entity.type
_entity.pdbx_description
1 polymer ?
#
loop_
_entity_poly.entity_id
_entity_poly.type
_entity_poly.pdbx_seq_one_letter_code
_entity_poly.pdbx_strand_id
1 'polypeptide(L)'
;MVTETAQLDADAKARRGFFLALGAYFLWGLLPFYMKAVAHLPLIEVICHRIVWSVPIAACVLVWAGRTADFKAAIRSPKSIAMAALTATLISVNWGIYVWAIAVDRTVETALGYYINPLVVV
;
A
#
# COMPACT_ATOMS: atom_id res chain seq x y z
N MET A 1 19.51 35.05 7.61
CA MET A 1 18.87 35.04 6.27
C MET A 1 18.92 33.65 5.62
N VAL A 2 20.08 33.07 5.26
CA VAL A 2 20.14 31.73 4.61
C VAL A 2 19.62 30.58 5.50
N THR A 3 19.93 30.61 6.79
CA THR A 3 19.45 29.59 7.75
C THR A 3 17.94 29.68 7.98
N GLU A 4 17.39 30.88 7.89
CA GLU A 4 15.97 31.17 8.09
C GLU A 4 15.14 30.70 6.89
N THR A 5 15.62 30.92 5.66
CA THR A 5 14.98 30.39 4.45
C THR A 5 15.01 28.86 4.41
N ALA A 6 16.12 28.24 4.83
CA ALA A 6 16.23 26.78 4.90
C ALA A 6 15.27 26.18 5.94
N GLN A 7 15.07 26.86 7.08
CA GLN A 7 14.11 26.47 8.12
C GLN A 7 12.67 26.54 7.60
N LEU A 8 12.30 27.63 6.92
CA LEU A 8 10.97 27.82 6.34
C LEU A 8 10.64 26.75 5.29
N ASP A 9 11.61 26.37 4.45
CA ASP A 9 11.46 25.29 3.46
C ASP A 9 11.30 23.91 4.13
N ALA A 10 12.01 23.66 5.23
CA ALA A 10 11.87 22.44 6.00
C ALA A 10 10.49 22.34 6.64
N ASP A 11 10.00 23.42 7.24
CA ASP A 11 8.67 23.50 7.86
C ASP A 11 7.54 23.35 6.84
N ALA A 12 7.72 23.87 5.63
CA ALA A 12 6.78 23.72 4.52
C ALA A 12 6.73 22.27 4.02
N LYS A 13 7.89 21.61 3.86
CA LYS A 13 7.98 20.18 3.51
C LYS A 13 7.36 19.30 4.60
N ALA A 14 7.63 19.58 5.87
CA ALA A 14 7.07 18.86 7.00
C ALA A 14 5.53 18.98 7.04
N ARG A 15 4.98 20.19 6.88
CA ARG A 15 3.52 20.40 6.77
C ARG A 15 2.92 19.64 5.60
N ARG A 16 3.54 19.70 4.42
CA ARG A 16 3.05 18.95 3.25
C ARG A 16 3.08 17.45 3.49
N GLY A 17 4.17 16.93 4.06
CA GLY A 17 4.30 15.52 4.45
C GLY A 17 3.23 15.10 5.44
N PHE A 18 2.95 15.93 6.45
CA PHE A 18 1.89 15.70 7.42
C PHE A 18 0.51 15.57 6.75
N PHE A 19 0.12 16.51 5.89
CA PHE A 19 -1.19 16.44 5.22
C PHE A 19 -1.30 15.25 4.26
N LEU A 20 -0.21 14.89 3.57
CA LEU A 20 -0.18 13.69 2.74
C LEU A 20 -0.35 12.42 3.57
N ALA A 21 0.36 12.30 4.70
CA ALA A 21 0.23 11.17 5.61
C ALA A 21 -1.17 11.10 6.22
N LEU A 22 -1.70 12.23 6.70
CA LEU A 22 -3.05 12.32 7.26
C LEU A 22 -4.10 11.84 6.25
N GLY A 23 -4.03 12.32 5.00
CA GLY A 23 -4.94 11.88 3.94
C GLY A 23 -4.79 10.38 3.63
N ALA A 24 -3.57 9.87 3.55
CA ALA A 24 -3.31 8.45 3.31
C ALA A 24 -3.87 7.57 4.44
N TYR A 25 -3.61 7.91 5.70
CA TYR A 25 -4.11 7.17 6.86
C TYR A 25 -5.62 7.29 7.02
N PHE A 26 -6.20 8.44 6.69
CA PHE A 26 -7.65 8.62 6.68
C PHE A 26 -8.32 7.71 5.65
N LEU A 27 -7.83 7.71 4.39
CA LEU A 27 -8.32 6.80 3.35
C LEU A 27 -8.14 5.34 3.75
N TRP A 28 -7.02 5.01 4.37
CA TRP A 28 -6.76 3.65 4.85
C TRP A 28 -7.70 3.26 6.00
N GLY A 29 -8.03 4.18 6.91
CA GLY A 29 -9.00 3.97 7.98
C GLY A 29 -10.44 3.77 7.51
N LEU A 30 -10.79 4.25 6.31
CA LEU A 30 -12.09 4.01 5.67
C LEU A 30 -12.19 2.62 5.02
N LEU A 31 -11.06 1.97 4.77
CA LEU A 31 -10.99 0.71 4.06
C LEU A 31 -11.78 -0.44 4.71
N PRO A 32 -11.76 -0.67 6.05
CA PRO A 32 -12.55 -1.73 6.66
C PRO A 32 -14.05 -1.58 6.40
N PHE A 33 -14.57 -0.35 6.35
CA PHE A 33 -15.97 -0.08 6.04
C PHE A 33 -16.33 -0.50 4.62
N TYR A 34 -15.48 -0.14 3.65
CA TYR A 34 -15.64 -0.59 2.26
C TYR A 34 -15.59 -2.12 2.18
N MET A 35 -14.61 -2.76 2.84
CA MET A 35 -14.47 -4.22 2.85
C MET A 35 -15.69 -4.91 3.45
N LYS A 36 -16.27 -4.35 4.52
CA LYS A 36 -17.52 -4.87 5.09
C LYS A 36 -18.70 -4.70 4.14
N ALA A 37 -18.79 -3.58 3.41
CA ALA A 37 -19.85 -3.36 2.42
C ALA A 37 -19.80 -4.38 1.27
N VAL A 38 -18.60 -4.82 0.86
CA VAL A 38 -18.40 -5.83 -0.18
C VAL A 38 -18.25 -7.26 0.35
N ALA A 39 -18.44 -7.51 1.66
CA ALA A 39 -18.21 -8.81 2.28
C ALA A 39 -19.13 -9.95 1.77
N HIS A 40 -20.19 -9.60 1.03
CA HIS A 40 -21.06 -10.57 0.36
C HIS A 40 -20.42 -11.18 -0.90
N LEU A 41 -19.37 -10.56 -1.44
CA LEU A 41 -18.63 -11.09 -2.58
C LEU A 41 -17.58 -12.12 -2.12
N PRO A 42 -17.26 -13.12 -2.96
CA PRO A 42 -16.18 -14.04 -2.67
C PRO A 42 -14.84 -13.31 -2.45
N LEU A 43 -14.13 -13.67 -1.40
CA LEU A 43 -12.82 -13.10 -1.04
C LEU A 43 -11.85 -13.07 -2.22
N ILE A 44 -11.82 -14.14 -3.00
CA ILE A 44 -10.91 -14.27 -4.14
C ILE A 44 -11.24 -13.24 -5.24
N GLU A 45 -12.50 -12.91 -5.46
CA GLU A 45 -12.92 -11.92 -6.45
C GLU A 45 -12.46 -10.52 -6.04
N VAL A 46 -12.61 -10.17 -4.76
CA VAL A 46 -12.15 -8.89 -4.21
C VAL A 46 -10.63 -8.73 -4.41
N ILE A 47 -9.86 -9.78 -4.13
CA ILE A 47 -8.40 -9.78 -4.31
C ILE A 47 -8.03 -9.69 -5.80
N CYS A 48 -8.70 -10.45 -6.67
CA CYS A 48 -8.47 -10.42 -8.11
C CYS A 48 -8.71 -9.03 -8.70
N HIS A 49 -9.83 -8.38 -8.36
CA HIS A 49 -10.12 -7.02 -8.79
C HIS A 49 -9.03 -6.04 -8.34
N ARG A 50 -8.56 -6.17 -7.09
CA ARG A 50 -7.48 -5.33 -6.58
C ARG A 50 -6.18 -5.48 -7.36
N ILE A 51 -5.82 -6.71 -7.75
CA ILE A 51 -4.63 -6.98 -8.56
C ILE A 51 -4.80 -6.42 -9.98
N VAL A 52 -5.94 -6.71 -10.62
CA VAL A 52 -6.23 -6.26 -11.99
C VAL A 52 -6.18 -4.75 -12.10
N TRP A 53 -6.73 -4.01 -11.14
CA TRP A 53 -6.70 -2.54 -11.14
C TRP A 53 -5.34 -1.94 -10.74
N SER A 54 -4.50 -2.68 -10.02
CA SER A 54 -3.16 -2.21 -9.67
C SER A 54 -2.25 -2.10 -10.90
N VAL A 55 -2.39 -2.98 -11.88
CA VAL A 55 -1.55 -2.99 -13.10
C VAL A 55 -1.68 -1.71 -13.93
N PRO A 56 -2.87 -1.27 -14.39
CA PRO A 56 -2.99 -0.06 -15.20
C PRO A 56 -2.59 1.19 -14.40
N ILE A 57 -2.94 1.27 -13.11
CA ILE A 57 -2.56 2.41 -12.26
C ILE A 57 -1.04 2.49 -12.11
N ALA A 58 -0.39 1.37 -11.78
CA ALA A 58 1.06 1.32 -11.66
C ALA A 58 1.76 1.62 -12.99
N ALA A 59 1.23 1.12 -14.11
CA ALA A 59 1.75 1.41 -15.45
C ALA A 59 1.66 2.90 -15.78
N CYS A 60 0.51 3.54 -15.52
CA CYS A 60 0.34 4.97 -15.71
C CYS A 60 1.32 5.78 -14.86
N VAL A 61 1.49 5.44 -13.58
CA VAL A 61 2.44 6.10 -12.68
C VAL A 61 3.88 5.90 -13.16
N LEU A 62 4.23 4.70 -13.62
CA LEU A 62 5.57 4.38 -14.14
C LEU A 62 5.91 5.21 -15.38
N VAL A 63 4.96 5.32 -16.32
CA VAL A 63 5.10 6.14 -17.53
C VAL A 63 5.22 7.62 -17.17
N TRP A 64 4.36 8.11 -16.28
CA TRP A 64 4.40 9.49 -15.81
C TRP A 64 5.72 9.84 -15.10
N ALA A 65 6.29 8.89 -14.35
CA ALA A 65 7.58 9.04 -13.69
C ALA A 65 8.78 8.89 -14.64
N GLY A 66 8.58 8.50 -15.90
CA GLY A 66 9.66 8.30 -16.89
C GLY A 66 10.56 7.09 -16.60
N ARG A 67 10.16 6.16 -15.73
CA ARG A 67 11.02 5.05 -15.25
C ARG A 67 10.85 3.74 -16.02
N THR A 68 10.44 3.82 -17.28
CA THR A 68 10.15 2.64 -18.12
C THR A 68 11.40 1.81 -18.43
N ALA A 69 12.57 2.45 -18.52
CA ALA A 69 13.84 1.76 -18.75
C ALA A 69 14.25 0.88 -17.55
N ASP A 70 14.18 1.40 -16.32
CA ASP A 70 14.44 0.66 -15.07
C ASP A 70 13.54 -0.57 -14.96
N PHE A 71 12.24 -0.38 -15.24
CA PHE A 71 11.27 -1.48 -15.24
C PHE A 71 11.65 -2.56 -16.24
N LYS A 72 12.04 -2.18 -17.47
CA LYS A 72 12.45 -3.12 -18.52
C LYS A 72 13.72 -3.90 -18.13
N ALA A 73 14.63 -3.29 -17.39
CA ALA A 73 15.80 -3.97 -16.84
C ALA A 73 15.40 -4.96 -15.72
N ALA A 74 14.51 -4.54 -14.82
CA ALA A 74 14.03 -5.36 -13.71
C ALA A 74 13.31 -6.63 -14.19
N ILE A 75 12.41 -6.53 -15.18
CA ILE A 75 11.69 -7.70 -15.73
C ILE A 75 12.59 -8.65 -16.56
N ARG A 76 13.85 -8.30 -16.81
CA ARG A 76 14.81 -9.20 -17.46
C ARG A 76 15.72 -9.91 -16.47
N SER A 77 15.71 -9.48 -15.21
CA SER A 77 16.48 -10.10 -14.15
C SER A 77 15.64 -11.20 -13.50
N PRO A 78 15.99 -12.49 -13.67
CA PRO A 78 15.23 -13.59 -13.07
C PRO A 78 15.22 -13.51 -11.54
N LYS A 79 16.31 -13.01 -10.94
CA LYS A 79 16.38 -12.73 -9.49
C LYS A 79 15.36 -11.67 -9.08
N SER A 80 15.22 -10.59 -9.85
CA SER A 80 14.26 -9.53 -9.54
C SER A 80 12.82 -10.03 -9.67
N ILE A 81 12.51 -10.83 -10.69
CA ILE A 81 11.20 -11.48 -10.84
C ILE A 81 10.93 -12.44 -9.68
N ALA A 82 11.88 -13.29 -9.31
CA ALA A 82 11.71 -14.24 -8.22
C ALA A 82 11.43 -13.53 -6.89
N MET A 83 12.19 -12.47 -6.59
CA MET A 83 11.95 -11.65 -5.40
C MET A 83 10.61 -10.91 -5.46
N ALA A 84 10.23 -10.40 -6.63
CA ALA A 84 8.92 -9.77 -6.82
C ALA A 84 7.77 -10.78 -6.64
N ALA A 85 7.91 -12.01 -7.13
CA ALA A 85 6.92 -13.07 -6.98
C ALA A 85 6.77 -13.49 -5.51
N LEU A 86 7.90 -13.63 -4.79
CA LEU A 86 7.88 -13.90 -3.35
C LEU A 86 7.19 -12.77 -2.58
N THR A 87 7.58 -11.53 -2.86
CA THR A 87 7.00 -10.34 -2.21
C THR A 87 5.50 -10.22 -2.51
N ALA A 88 5.10 -10.41 -3.76
CA ALA A 88 3.70 -10.39 -4.18
C ALA A 88 2.89 -11.50 -3.48
N THR A 89 3.46 -12.69 -3.35
CA THR A 89 2.82 -13.80 -2.61
C THR A 89 2.61 -13.45 -1.15
N LEU A 90 3.65 -12.96 -0.46
CA LEU A 90 3.58 -12.57 0.95
C LEU A 90 2.56 -11.45 1.18
N ILE A 91 2.56 -10.43 0.33
CA ILE A 91 1.59 -9.33 0.39
C ILE A 91 0.16 -9.84 0.11
N SER A 92 0.00 -10.77 -0.83
CA SER A 92 -1.33 -11.34 -1.14
C SER A 92 -1.88 -12.17 0.00
N VAL A 93 -1.03 -12.97 0.67
CA VAL A 93 -1.40 -13.70 1.88
C VAL A 93 -1.78 -12.74 3.01
N ASN A 94 -0.95 -11.72 3.26
CA ASN A 94 -1.23 -10.72 4.29
C ASN A 94 -2.59 -10.02 4.05
N TRP A 95 -2.84 -9.59 2.82
CA TRP A 95 -4.11 -8.95 2.47
C TRP A 95 -5.30 -9.90 2.47
N GLY A 96 -5.09 -11.15 2.05
CA GLY A 96 -6.13 -12.18 2.13
C GLY A 96 -6.58 -12.39 3.58
N ILE A 97 -5.64 -12.48 4.52
CA ILE A 97 -5.93 -12.58 5.95
C ILE A 97 -6.70 -11.35 6.44
N TYR A 98 -6.29 -10.14 6.04
CA TYR A 98 -6.97 -8.89 6.42
C TYR A 98 -8.44 -8.87 5.98
N VAL A 99 -8.71 -9.14 4.69
CA VAL A 99 -10.07 -9.10 4.15
C VAL A 99 -10.91 -10.24 4.72
N TRP A 100 -10.34 -11.44 4.87
CA TRP A 100 -11.00 -12.57 5.51
C TRP A 100 -11.40 -12.23 6.95
N ALA A 101 -10.50 -11.64 7.74
CA ALA A 101 -10.76 -11.32 9.14
C ALA A 101 -11.87 -10.27 9.29
N ILE A 102 -11.96 -9.29 8.39
CA ILE A 102 -13.08 -8.33 8.35
C ILE A 102 -14.39 -9.03 7.99
N ALA A 103 -14.37 -9.96 7.03
CA ALA A 103 -15.55 -10.71 6.61
C ALA A 103 -16.15 -11.54 7.76
N VAL A 104 -15.30 -12.11 8.63
CA VAL A 104 -15.72 -12.89 9.83
C VAL A 104 -15.83 -12.04 11.10
N ASP A 105 -16.02 -10.72 10.97
CA ASP A 105 -16.25 -9.77 12.08
C ASP A 105 -15.10 -9.60 13.09
N ARG A 106 -13.89 -10.03 12.73
CA ARG A 106 -12.66 -9.88 13.53
C ARG A 106 -11.84 -8.64 13.18
N THR A 107 -12.53 -7.53 12.94
CA THR A 107 -11.89 -6.29 12.48
C THR A 107 -11.02 -5.67 13.56
N VAL A 108 -11.44 -5.74 14.83
CA VAL A 108 -10.70 -5.16 15.97
C VAL A 108 -9.42 -5.95 16.23
N GLU A 109 -9.49 -7.28 16.24
CA GLU A 109 -8.30 -8.13 16.42
C GLU A 109 -7.31 -7.96 15.28
N THR A 110 -7.82 -7.77 14.06
CA THR A 110 -6.98 -7.45 12.90
C THR A 110 -6.23 -6.14 13.12
N ALA A 111 -6.93 -5.07 13.53
CA ALA A 111 -6.31 -3.78 13.81
C ALA A 111 -5.25 -3.87 14.93
N LEU A 112 -5.53 -4.63 16.00
CA LEU A 112 -4.57 -4.90 17.06
C LEU A 112 -3.33 -5.64 16.54
N GLY A 113 -3.51 -6.60 15.63
CA GLY A 113 -2.41 -7.26 14.94
C GLY A 113 -1.51 -6.28 14.17
N TYR A 114 -2.08 -5.27 13.50
CA TYR A 114 -1.29 -4.24 12.82
C TYR A 114 -0.48 -3.35 13.78
N TYR A 115 -0.92 -3.17 15.03
CA TYR A 115 -0.14 -2.46 16.04
C TYR A 115 1.10 -3.24 16.52
N ILE A 116 1.21 -4.53 16.22
CA ILE A 116 2.41 -5.32 16.50
C ILE A 116 3.51 -5.07 15.45
N ASN A 117 3.17 -4.66 14.22
CA ASN A 117 4.15 -4.49 13.13
C ASN A 117 5.39 -3.65 13.53
N PRO A 118 5.27 -2.51 14.23
CA PRO A 118 6.45 -1.74 14.68
C PRO A 118 7.38 -2.52 15.61
N LEU A 119 6.92 -3.53 16.34
CA LEU A 119 7.77 -4.35 17.22
C LEU A 119 8.58 -5.40 16.44
N VAL A 120 8.15 -5.74 15.22
CA VAL A 120 8.73 -6.83 14.41
C VAL A 120 9.55 -6.28 13.25
N VAL A 121 9.22 -5.08 12.76
CA VAL A 121 9.77 -4.50 11.52
C VAL A 121 10.82 -3.41 11.79
N VAL A 122 10.98 -2.95 13.04
CA VAL A 122 12.04 -1.99 13.43
C VAL A 122 13.42 -2.65 13.39
#